data_AF-A0A2M8CRD5-F1
#
_entry.id   AF-A0A2M8CRD5-F1
#
_cell.length_a   1.000
_cell.length_b   1.000
_cell.length_c   1.000
_cell.angle_alpha   90.00
_cell.angle_beta   90.00
_cell.angle_gamma   90.00
#
_symmetry.space_group_name_H-M   'P 1'
#
loop_
_entity.id
_entity.type
_entity.pdbx_description
1 polymer ?
#
loop_
_entity_poly.entity_id
_entity_poly.type
_entity_poly.pdbx_seq_one_letter_code
_entity_poly.pdbx_strand_id
1 'polypeptide(L)'
;MSENLSSDDILRKYQQVFPNQTAELFHYLSNDVANLYLDWKNYCSLYGTSQERIDLLNQTAQSFFYRMRIIFWRDILARIMRLMDGSTSMGKSNASLKKLLDDLKNDRDGAFWSDLKSDYEEIEKITRKIKNLRNKKNFSCGLFNLCFA
;
A
#
# COMPACT_ATOMS: atom_id res chain seq x y z
N MET A 1 14.76 12.64 21.86
CA MET A 1 14.19 13.70 21.00
C MET A 1 14.27 13.19 19.57
N SER A 2 13.15 12.79 18.96
CA SER A 2 13.15 12.51 17.52
C SER A 2 13.23 13.85 16.80
N GLU A 3 14.26 14.05 15.97
CA GLU A 3 14.27 15.18 15.04
C GLU A 3 13.02 15.11 14.17
N ASN A 4 12.16 16.13 14.25
CA ASN A 4 11.04 16.29 13.32
C ASN A 4 11.61 16.76 11.98
N LEU A 5 12.00 15.81 11.14
CA LEU A 5 12.46 16.07 9.77
C LEU A 5 11.25 16.42 8.89
N SER A 6 11.37 17.50 8.11
CA SER A 6 10.37 17.81 7.08
C SER A 6 10.40 16.75 5.98
N SER A 7 9.30 16.63 5.21
CA SER A 7 9.26 15.79 4.01
C SER A 7 10.40 16.12 3.04
N ASP A 8 10.77 17.40 2.92
CA ASP A 8 11.87 17.83 2.04
C ASP A 8 13.24 17.38 2.57
N ASP A 9 13.40 17.34 3.90
CA ASP A 9 14.64 16.87 4.52
C ASP A 9 14.82 15.36 4.32
N ILE A 10 13.72 14.60 4.38
CA ILE A 10 13.72 13.16 4.09
C ILE A 10 14.06 12.91 2.62
N LEU A 11 13.46 13.66 1.69
CA LEU A 11 13.78 13.54 0.26
C LEU A 11 15.27 13.84 -0.01
N ARG A 12 15.83 14.88 0.59
CA ARG A 12 17.26 15.22 0.48
C ARG A 12 18.16 14.07 0.95
N LYS A 13 17.77 13.37 2.03
CA LYS A 13 18.49 12.18 2.51
C LYS A 13 18.48 11.06 1.45
N TYR A 14 17.35 10.84 0.78
CA TYR A 14 17.29 9.83 -0.28
C TYR A 14 18.07 10.21 -1.54
N GLN A 15 18.12 11.50 -1.90
CA GLN A 15 18.92 11.99 -3.03
C GLN A 15 20.43 11.81 -2.83
N GLN A 16 20.90 11.64 -1.59
CA GLN A 16 22.30 11.29 -1.31
C GLN A 16 22.62 9.82 -1.63
N VAL A 17 21.61 8.96 -1.70
CA VAL A 17 21.77 7.51 -1.86
C VAL A 17 21.35 7.04 -3.26
N PHE A 18 20.31 7.65 -3.84
CA PHE A 18 19.74 7.27 -5.13
C PHE A 18 19.89 8.40 -6.17
N PRO A 19 19.93 8.08 -7.48
CA PRO A 19 19.76 9.09 -8.52
C PRO A 19 18.44 9.85 -8.32
N ASN A 20 18.40 11.14 -8.68
CA ASN A 20 17.29 12.05 -8.33
C ASN A 20 15.89 11.48 -8.61
N GLN A 21 15.63 10.92 -9.79
CA GLN A 21 14.31 10.37 -10.13
C GLN A 21 13.95 9.14 -9.29
N THR A 22 14.92 8.26 -9.05
CA THR A 22 14.76 7.07 -8.19
C THR A 22 14.56 7.47 -6.72
N ALA A 23 15.23 8.52 -6.26
CA ALA A 23 15.06 9.07 -4.92
C ALA A 23 13.64 9.61 -4.70
N GLU A 24 13.11 10.37 -5.66
CA GLU A 24 11.74 10.89 -5.63
C GLU A 24 10.70 9.76 -5.62
N LEU A 25 10.90 8.74 -6.47
CA LEU A 25 10.04 7.56 -6.51
C LEU A 25 10.09 6.79 -5.18
N PHE A 26 11.28 6.57 -4.64
CA PHE A 26 11.47 5.89 -3.35
C PHE A 26 10.79 6.66 -2.22
N HIS A 27 10.99 7.99 -2.16
CA HIS A 27 10.35 8.86 -1.19
C HIS A 27 8.82 8.77 -1.25
N TYR A 28 8.25 8.85 -2.45
CA TYR A 28 6.81 8.72 -2.67
C TYR A 28 6.30 7.35 -2.19
N LEU A 29 6.93 6.26 -2.61
CA LEU A 29 6.53 4.90 -2.25
C LEU A 29 6.66 4.63 -0.76
N SER A 30 7.75 5.11 -0.13
CA SER A 30 7.96 4.98 1.32
C SER A 30 6.84 5.68 2.09
N ASN A 31 6.43 6.88 1.68
CA ASN A 31 5.33 7.60 2.31
C ASN A 31 3.98 6.90 2.06
N ASP A 32 3.73 6.38 0.85
CA ASP A 32 2.48 5.68 0.55
C ASP A 32 2.36 4.38 1.36
N VAL A 33 3.46 3.63 1.53
CA VAL A 33 3.51 2.42 2.37
C VAL A 33 3.30 2.76 3.85
N ALA A 34 3.92 3.84 4.35
CA ALA A 34 3.73 4.28 5.72
C ALA A 34 2.26 4.66 6.00
N ASN A 35 1.64 5.41 5.09
CA ASN A 35 0.22 5.77 5.21
C ASN A 35 -0.69 4.54 5.10
N LEU A 36 -0.42 3.63 4.17
CA LEU A 36 -1.13 2.35 4.05
C LEU A 36 -1.08 1.55 5.36
N TYR A 37 0.09 1.49 6.01
CA TYR A 37 0.24 0.83 7.30
C TYR A 37 -0.59 1.48 8.41
N LEU A 38 -0.61 2.82 8.46
CA LEU A 38 -1.44 3.57 9.43
C LEU A 38 -2.93 3.32 9.20
N ASP A 39 -3.39 3.39 7.94
CA ASP A 39 -4.79 3.11 7.59
C ASP A 39 -5.19 1.67 7.92
N TRP A 40 -4.30 0.71 7.66
CA TRP A 40 -4.51 -0.69 8.04
C TRP A 40 -4.63 -0.84 9.56
N LYS A 41 -3.73 -0.22 10.33
CA LYS A 41 -3.78 -0.24 11.79
C LYS A 41 -5.07 0.37 12.34
N ASN A 42 -5.52 1.49 11.76
CA ASN A 42 -6.78 2.13 12.12
C ASN A 42 -7.97 1.22 11.79
N TYR A 43 -7.99 0.63 10.60
CA TYR A 43 -9.02 -0.33 10.20
C TYR A 43 -9.09 -1.53 11.16
N CYS A 44 -7.96 -2.16 11.47
CA CYS A 44 -7.90 -3.27 12.41
C CYS A 44 -8.36 -2.85 13.82
N SER A 45 -7.99 -1.65 14.28
CA SER A 45 -8.37 -1.15 15.60
C SER A 45 -9.87 -0.87 15.73
N LEU A 46 -10.55 -0.54 14.62
CA LEU A 46 -11.98 -0.28 14.60
C LEU A 46 -12.80 -1.54 14.31
N TYR A 47 -12.35 -2.39 13.40
CA TYR A 47 -13.16 -3.48 12.82
C TYR A 47 -12.55 -4.87 12.95
N GLY A 48 -11.29 -5.00 13.40
CA GLY A 48 -10.55 -6.25 13.42
C GLY A 48 -10.33 -6.86 14.81
N THR A 49 -10.85 -6.26 15.89
CA THR A 49 -10.58 -6.73 17.27
C THR A 49 -11.68 -7.62 17.84
N SER A 50 -12.94 -7.17 17.84
CA SER A 50 -14.05 -7.89 18.48
C SER A 50 -15.42 -7.42 17.98
N GLN A 51 -16.41 -8.32 18.07
CA GLN A 51 -17.80 -8.00 17.75
C GLN A 51 -18.37 -6.93 18.69
N GLU A 52 -18.04 -6.99 19.98
CA GLU A 52 -18.45 -5.99 20.99
C GLU A 52 -18.04 -4.56 20.58
N ARG A 53 -16.83 -4.38 20.03
CA ARG A 53 -16.38 -3.07 19.52
C ARG A 53 -17.23 -2.62 18.34
N ILE A 54 -17.48 -3.52 17.39
CA ILE A 54 -18.31 -3.23 16.23
C ILE A 54 -19.72 -2.82 16.67
N ASP A 55 -20.28 -3.50 17.66
CA ASP A 55 -21.60 -3.21 18.22
C ASP A 55 -21.62 -1.83 18.89
N LEU A 56 -20.59 -1.49 19.66
CA LEU A 56 -20.44 -0.15 20.27
C LEU A 56 -20.37 0.96 19.20
N LEU A 57 -19.57 0.76 18.14
CA LEU A 57 -19.50 1.70 17.01
C LEU A 57 -20.87 1.83 16.32
N ASN A 58 -21.59 0.71 16.15
CA ASN A 58 -22.90 0.73 15.53
C ASN A 58 -23.95 1.44 16.39
N GLN A 59 -23.95 1.22 17.71
CA GLN A 59 -24.86 1.89 18.63
C GLN A 59 -24.66 3.41 18.67
N THR A 60 -23.41 3.88 18.48
CA THR A 60 -23.09 5.31 18.50
C THR A 60 -23.41 6.01 17.18
N ALA A 61 -22.99 5.44 16.04
CA ALA A 61 -23.23 6.03 14.72
C ALA A 61 -23.12 4.98 13.59
N GLN A 62 -24.02 3.99 13.56
CA GLN A 62 -24.02 2.89 12.60
C GLN A 62 -23.75 3.30 11.15
N SER A 63 -24.49 4.29 10.64
CA SER A 63 -24.38 4.71 9.25
C SER A 63 -23.01 5.33 8.93
N PHE A 64 -22.41 6.04 9.88
CA PHE A 64 -21.07 6.60 9.75
C PHE A 64 -20.01 5.51 9.74
N PHE A 65 -20.00 4.63 10.75
CA PHE A 65 -18.99 3.57 10.84
C PHE A 65 -19.13 2.50 9.75
N TYR A 66 -20.33 2.28 9.24
CA TYR A 66 -20.53 1.48 8.04
C TYR A 66 -19.86 2.11 6.81
N ARG A 67 -20.05 3.42 6.58
CA ARG A 67 -19.41 4.14 5.47
C ARG A 67 -17.89 4.15 5.63
N MET A 68 -17.38 4.44 6.82
CA MET A 68 -15.95 4.44 7.12
C MET A 68 -15.32 3.08 6.83
N ARG A 69 -15.97 1.97 7.21
CA ARG A 69 -15.49 0.62 6.91
C ARG A 69 -15.31 0.39 5.41
N ILE A 70 -16.28 0.82 4.59
CA ILE A 70 -16.21 0.71 3.13
C ILE A 70 -15.09 1.58 2.57
N ILE A 71 -14.97 2.82 3.05
CA ILE A 71 -13.96 3.78 2.58
C ILE A 71 -12.56 3.24 2.86
N PHE A 72 -12.27 2.87 4.11
CA PHE A 72 -10.99 2.29 4.49
C PHE A 72 -10.66 1.05 3.65
N TRP A 73 -11.59 0.10 3.57
CA TRP A 73 -11.35 -1.14 2.84
C TRP A 73 -11.03 -0.88 1.36
N ARG A 74 -11.79 0.01 0.71
CA ARG A 74 -11.56 0.37 -0.70
C ARG A 74 -10.25 1.10 -0.89
N ASP A 75 -9.91 2.04 -0.02
CA ASP A 75 -8.67 2.82 -0.15
C ASP A 75 -7.43 1.96 0.10
N ILE A 76 -7.43 1.14 1.15
CA ILE A 76 -6.37 0.18 1.47
C ILE A 76 -6.11 -0.76 0.29
N LEU A 77 -7.17 -1.38 -0.24
CA LEU A 77 -7.03 -2.26 -1.39
C LEU A 77 -6.54 -1.51 -2.62
N ALA A 78 -7.06 -0.30 -2.89
CA ALA A 78 -6.63 0.51 -4.02
C ALA A 78 -5.15 0.92 -3.94
N ARG A 79 -4.65 1.25 -2.75
CA ARG A 79 -3.22 1.53 -2.51
C ARG A 79 -2.35 0.30 -2.75
N ILE A 80 -2.70 -0.84 -2.15
CA ILE A 80 -1.98 -2.11 -2.38
C ILE A 80 -1.91 -2.41 -3.89
N MET A 81 -3.03 -2.24 -4.61
CA MET A 81 -3.06 -2.49 -6.05
C MET A 81 -2.15 -1.53 -6.82
N ARG A 82 -2.14 -0.24 -6.50
CA ARG A 82 -1.25 0.75 -7.14
C ARG A 82 0.22 0.46 -6.89
N LEU A 83 0.59 0.13 -5.64
CA LEU A 83 1.95 -0.26 -5.29
C LEU A 83 2.43 -1.47 -6.09
N MET A 84 1.51 -2.39 -6.42
CA MET A 84 1.80 -3.61 -7.16
C MET A 84 1.53 -3.54 -8.65
N ASP A 85 1.09 -2.40 -9.19
CA ASP A 85 0.90 -2.25 -10.64
C ASP A 85 2.24 -2.40 -11.38
N GLY A 86 2.21 -2.73 -12.66
CA GLY A 86 3.42 -2.82 -13.49
C GLY A 86 4.18 -1.50 -13.54
N SER A 87 5.40 -1.48 -14.10
CA SER A 87 6.20 -0.25 -14.18
C SER A 87 5.60 0.82 -15.11
N THR A 88 4.72 0.42 -16.04
CA THR A 88 3.99 1.34 -16.91
C THR A 88 2.51 0.94 -17.07
N SER A 89 1.66 1.91 -17.36
CA SER A 89 0.27 1.72 -17.76
C SER A 89 -0.09 2.72 -18.85
N MET A 90 -0.69 2.26 -19.96
CA MET A 90 -1.04 3.10 -21.10
C MET A 90 0.10 4.02 -21.59
N GLY A 91 1.33 3.52 -21.58
CA GLY A 91 2.52 4.27 -21.98
C GLY A 91 3.03 5.31 -20.98
N LYS A 92 2.41 5.44 -19.79
CA LYS A 92 2.87 6.31 -18.70
C LYS A 92 3.57 5.49 -17.62
N SER A 93 4.60 6.06 -17.00
CA SER A 93 5.28 5.45 -15.86
C SER A 93 4.36 5.42 -14.64
N ASN A 94 4.31 4.28 -13.94
CA ASN A 94 3.59 4.16 -12.68
C ASN A 94 4.55 4.37 -11.51
N ALA A 95 4.08 5.03 -10.45
CA ALA A 95 4.76 5.03 -9.17
C ALA A 95 4.46 3.70 -8.45
N SER A 96 5.17 2.64 -8.82
CA SER A 96 4.99 1.29 -8.29
C SER A 96 6.30 0.66 -7.82
N LEU A 97 6.20 -0.37 -6.99
CA LEU A 97 7.36 -1.14 -6.54
C LEU A 97 8.09 -1.79 -7.71
N LYS A 98 7.35 -2.17 -8.78
CA LYS A 98 7.96 -2.71 -9.99
C LYS A 98 8.82 -1.69 -10.71
N LYS A 99 8.37 -0.44 -10.82
CA LYS A 99 9.16 0.65 -11.42
C LYS A 99 10.44 0.89 -10.62
N LEU A 100 10.34 0.94 -9.29
CA LEU A 100 11.49 1.11 -8.42
C LEU A 100 12.50 -0.05 -8.59
N LEU A 101 12.03 -1.29 -8.65
CA LEU A 101 12.88 -2.46 -8.89
C LEU A 101 13.58 -2.41 -10.25
N ASP A 102 12.86 -1.98 -11.29
CA ASP A 102 13.40 -1.84 -12.64
C ASP A 102 14.48 -0.73 -12.70
N ASP A 103 14.27 0.39 -12.00
CA ASP A 103 15.23 1.51 -11.93
C ASP A 103 16.50 1.14 -11.18
N LEU A 104 16.40 0.33 -10.13
CA LEU A 104 17.55 -0.08 -9.32
C LEU A 104 18.39 -1.20 -9.94
N LYS A 105 17.94 -1.82 -11.04
CA LYS A 105 18.58 -3.01 -11.63
C LYS A 105 20.03 -2.79 -12.04
N ASN A 106 20.36 -1.61 -12.57
CA ASN A 106 21.69 -1.32 -13.10
C ASN A 106 22.58 -0.55 -12.10
N ASP A 107 22.00 -0.08 -10.98
CA ASP A 107 22.62 0.90 -10.07
C ASP A 107 23.12 0.27 -8.75
N ARG A 108 22.95 -1.05 -8.59
CA ARG A 108 23.21 -1.78 -7.34
C ARG A 108 23.91 -3.10 -7.60
N ASP A 109 24.61 -3.59 -6.58
CA ASP A 109 25.28 -4.89 -6.62
C ASP A 109 24.28 -6.04 -6.87
N GLY A 110 24.76 -7.09 -7.55
CA GLY A 110 23.93 -8.21 -8.00
C GLY A 110 23.30 -9.00 -6.85
N ALA A 111 23.99 -9.12 -5.72
CA ALA A 111 23.46 -9.81 -4.53
C ALA A 111 22.26 -9.04 -3.94
N PHE A 112 22.42 -7.73 -3.72
CA PHE A 112 21.34 -6.87 -3.23
C PHE A 112 20.11 -6.91 -4.15
N TRP A 113 20.33 -6.83 -5.47
CA TRP A 113 19.23 -6.87 -6.42
C TRP A 113 18.49 -8.22 -6.41
N SER A 114 19.21 -9.33 -6.24
CA SER A 114 18.61 -10.66 -6.11
C SER A 114 17.69 -10.74 -4.90
N ASP A 115 18.14 -10.24 -3.75
CA ASP A 115 17.35 -10.23 -2.51
C ASP A 115 16.10 -9.35 -2.66
N LEU A 116 16.27 -8.12 -3.17
CA LEU A 116 15.16 -7.20 -3.40
C LEU A 116 14.13 -7.75 -4.39
N LYS A 117 14.59 -8.46 -5.42
CA LYS A 117 13.71 -9.13 -6.38
C LYS A 117 12.94 -10.28 -5.73
N SER A 118 13.59 -11.05 -4.86
CA SER A 118 12.94 -12.13 -4.09
C SER A 118 11.82 -11.57 -3.20
N ASP A 119 12.09 -10.49 -2.46
CA ASP A 119 11.08 -9.82 -1.62
C ASP A 119 9.89 -9.33 -2.45
N TYR A 120 10.16 -8.72 -3.62
CA TYR A 120 9.11 -8.29 -4.53
C TYR A 120 8.24 -9.45 -5.02
N GLU A 121 8.84 -10.57 -5.41
CA GLU A 121 8.14 -11.76 -5.89
C GLU A 121 7.26 -12.39 -4.80
N GLU A 122 7.71 -12.36 -3.54
CA GLU A 122 6.90 -12.79 -2.39
C GLU A 122 5.67 -11.89 -2.21
N ILE A 123 5.86 -10.57 -2.21
CA ILE A 123 4.75 -9.60 -2.09
C ILE A 123 3.79 -9.76 -3.27
N GLU A 124 4.29 -9.96 -4.49
CA GLU A 124 3.46 -10.20 -5.68
C GLU A 124 2.62 -11.47 -5.54
N LYS A 125 3.20 -12.55 -4.99
CA LYS A 125 2.48 -13.80 -4.74
C LYS A 125 1.33 -13.60 -3.74
N ILE A 126 1.57 -12.89 -2.64
CA ILE A 126 0.57 -12.60 -1.61
C ILE A 126 -0.56 -11.74 -2.20
N THR A 127 -0.20 -10.68 -2.93
CA THR A 127 -1.14 -9.68 -3.46
C THR A 127 -1.89 -10.14 -4.71
N ARG A 128 -1.51 -11.27 -5.32
CA ARG A 128 -2.17 -11.84 -6.51
C ARG A 128 -3.68 -12.05 -6.33
N LYS A 129 -4.10 -12.51 -5.14
CA LYS A 129 -5.53 -12.69 -4.81
C LYS A 129 -6.28 -11.35 -4.84
N ILE A 130 -5.64 -10.28 -4.36
CA ILE A 130 -6.20 -8.93 -4.34
C ILE A 130 -6.30 -8.35 -5.75
N LYS A 131 -5.27 -8.51 -6.58
CA LYS A 131 -5.32 -8.10 -8.00
C LYS A 131 -6.48 -8.75 -8.76
N ASN A 132 -6.73 -10.04 -8.51
CA ASN A 132 -7.84 -10.76 -9.15
C ASN A 132 -9.23 -10.23 -8.76
N LEU A 133 -9.36 -9.65 -7.55
CA LEU A 133 -10.60 -9.02 -7.10
C LEU A 133 -10.88 -7.70 -7.85
N ARG A 134 -9.86 -6.99 -8.35
CA ARG A 134 -10.00 -5.74 -9.14
C ARG A 134 -10.62 -6.00 -10.52
N ASN A 135 -10.13 -7.04 -11.19
CA ASN A 135 -10.48 -7.32 -12.58
C ASN A 135 -11.88 -7.92 -12.70
N LYS A 136 -12.37 -8.57 -11.64
CA LYS A 136 -13.79 -8.90 -11.50
C LYS A 136 -14.51 -7.62 -11.06
N LYS A 137 -15.31 -7.01 -11.94
CA LYS A 137 -16.11 -5.76 -11.73
C LYS A 137 -17.05 -5.74 -10.49
N ASN A 138 -16.94 -6.67 -9.55
CA ASN A 138 -17.85 -6.88 -8.42
C ASN A 138 -17.28 -6.41 -7.07
N PHE A 139 -16.49 -5.33 -7.06
CA PHE A 139 -16.00 -4.72 -5.83
C PHE A 139 -17.15 -4.19 -4.93
N SER A 140 -18.35 -4.00 -5.48
CA SER A 140 -19.50 -3.45 -4.76
C SER A 140 -20.31 -4.46 -3.94
N CYS A 141 -20.27 -5.77 -4.23
CA CYS A 141 -21.22 -6.71 -3.61
C CYS A 141 -20.62 -8.01 -3.02
N GLY A 142 -19.41 -8.43 -3.39
CA GLY A 142 -18.93 -9.78 -3.07
C GLY A 142 -18.06 -9.95 -1.82
N LEU A 143 -17.39 -8.89 -1.34
CA LEU A 143 -16.41 -9.00 -0.25
C LEU A 143 -16.99 -8.84 1.16
N PHE A 144 -18.27 -8.49 1.28
CA PHE A 144 -18.95 -8.45 2.59
C PHE A 144 -18.99 -9.82 3.28
N ASN A 145 -18.95 -10.92 2.51
CA ASN A 145 -19.05 -12.27 3.04
C ASN A 145 -17.69 -12.98 3.24
N LEU A 146 -16.57 -12.39 2.80
CA LEU A 146 -15.25 -13.04 2.86
C LEU A 146 -14.42 -12.67 4.10
N CYS A 147 -14.86 -11.69 4.90
CA CYS A 147 -14.22 -11.32 6.16
C CYS A 147 -14.91 -11.90 7.40
N PHE A 148 -15.97 -12.72 7.24
CA PHE A 148 -16.71 -13.36 8.32
C PHE A 148 -17.09 -14.82 8.03
N ALA A 149 -16.27 -15.52 7.26
CA ALA A 149 -16.29 -16.98 7.16
C ALA A 149 -14.98 -17.55 7.72
#